data_AF-A0A7Y5SLY6-F1
#
_entry.id   AF-A0A7Y5SLY6-F1
#
_cell.length_a   1.000
_cell.length_b   1.000
_cell.length_c   1.000
_cell.angle_alpha   90.00
_cell.angle_beta   90.00
_cell.angle_gamma   90.00
#
_symmetry.space_group_name_H-M   'P 1'
#
loop_
_entity.id
_entity.type
_entity.pdbx_description
1 polymer ?
#
loop_
_entity_poly.entity_id
_entity_poly.type
_entity_poly.pdbx_seq_one_letter_code
_entity_poly.pdbx_strand_id
1 'polypeptide(L)'
;MMLRESAVVAMGFVVAGSTLAGIAGTAMAADGGEPLRTASAVVDFGPDLGQNFGTLFEAADASGRVRFGAGFLGVYNTVARSDRFTIQFYVRPVNDDNKFVFEPLPRYSEDTGVYTSEREGRLIAMARAYDFRVHTWDSAAHEWKVDPEFATLSLRDGDGRMRLGDGVLTFIQSKVDYNGKVILNPPKKGSYHHFYYAIGHLFWYHADPEQPTGVTVVACPWKPGQDAVDLSQAVAHQCPMGQTTWAYGQINGKVITVTNWGGVYVFDGKRWTSLRDPDGKSFQVYSALNYYDRVLLGQYPTGCVYEFDGHSISLKEGWPPRLPGVAAYSREAQTTTLYRGDLFVGVWPWAEIWRYDRDANRWHSMGRAFTSPAATDAVGHPYEKEILAYNEAKKASVVGNDWGQRVAGLVPIGDALMVSTSNKGGSKRVPEFTFIDQDTLNQYGRVSRLTLPGHLTAAIRWTGKPIELKFEIFTDRMRITQDGKQLACSSIEPSLTEGLKDAKVTWGRGVFGPATTTLKTTLTRPVPSGG
;
A
#
# COMPACT_ATOMS: atom_id res chain seq x y z
N MET A 1 29.72 19.29 59.78
CA MET A 1 28.74 18.56 60.61
C MET A 1 27.75 17.90 59.65
N MET A 2 27.88 16.57 59.51
CA MET A 2 26.95 15.54 58.93
C MET A 2 26.35 15.84 57.54
N LEU A 3 26.74 15.23 56.42
CA LEU A 3 26.86 13.79 56.03
C LEU A 3 25.61 12.95 56.32
N ARG A 4 25.08 12.31 55.26
CA ARG A 4 24.20 11.12 55.12
C ARG A 4 23.01 11.39 54.17
N GLU A 5 22.54 10.48 53.31
CA GLU A 5 22.97 9.15 52.88
C GLU A 5 22.16 8.80 51.62
N SER A 6 22.68 7.82 50.89
CA SER A 6 22.27 7.30 49.58
C SER A 6 20.84 6.73 49.51
N ALA A 7 20.23 6.79 48.33
CA ALA A 7 19.30 5.75 47.87
C ALA A 7 19.48 5.55 46.35
N VAL A 8 20.28 4.55 46.02
CA VAL A 8 20.40 3.96 44.68
C VAL A 8 19.14 3.13 44.45
N VAL A 9 18.27 3.57 43.54
CA VAL A 9 17.20 2.73 43.00
C VAL A 9 17.69 2.17 41.68
N ALA A 10 18.13 0.92 41.73
CA ALA A 10 18.39 0.11 40.56
C ALA A 10 17.06 -0.17 39.84
N MET A 11 16.77 0.62 38.79
CA MET A 11 15.67 0.33 37.89
C MET A 11 16.16 -0.72 36.89
N GLY A 12 15.90 -1.98 37.19
CA GLY A 12 16.13 -3.09 36.28
C GLY A 12 15.33 -2.88 35.00
N PHE A 13 16.02 -2.68 33.88
CA PHE A 13 15.42 -2.77 32.56
C PHE A 13 14.98 -4.22 32.34
N VAL A 14 13.68 -4.47 32.53
CA VAL A 14 13.04 -5.64 31.95
C VAL A 14 12.96 -5.39 30.46
N VAL A 15 13.86 -6.03 29.71
CA VAL A 15 13.72 -6.20 28.26
C VAL A 15 12.46 -7.01 28.04
N ALA A 16 11.34 -6.33 27.80
CA ALA A 16 10.12 -6.96 27.31
C ALA A 16 10.42 -7.45 25.90
N GLY A 17 10.78 -8.73 25.78
CA GLY A 17 10.87 -9.41 24.50
C GLY A 17 9.51 -9.32 23.81
N SER A 18 9.48 -8.68 22.66
CA SER A 18 8.33 -8.56 21.77
C SER A 18 7.84 -9.96 21.40
N THR A 19 6.80 -10.43 22.07
CA THR A 19 6.06 -11.62 21.66
C THR A 19 5.32 -11.28 20.37
N LEU A 20 5.78 -11.85 19.26
CA LEU A 20 5.06 -11.94 18.00
C LEU A 20 3.63 -12.43 18.31
N ALA A 21 2.65 -11.53 18.20
CA ALA A 21 1.25 -11.87 18.15
C ALA A 21 1.03 -12.65 16.85
N GLY A 22 1.08 -13.98 16.97
CA GLY A 22 0.74 -14.88 15.89
C GLY A 22 -0.71 -14.64 15.50
N ILE A 23 -0.94 -14.39 14.22
CA ILE A 23 -2.25 -14.57 13.60
C ILE A 23 -2.69 -15.98 13.99
N ALA A 24 -3.79 -16.07 14.74
CA ALA A 24 -4.41 -17.33 15.10
C ALA A 24 -4.98 -17.96 13.81
N GLY A 25 -4.10 -18.56 13.01
CA GLY A 25 -4.53 -19.61 12.11
C GLY A 25 -5.11 -20.70 12.98
N THR A 26 -6.39 -21.02 12.78
CA THR A 26 -6.94 -22.31 13.20
C THR A 26 -5.91 -23.37 12.87
N ALA A 27 -5.38 -24.03 13.89
CA ALA A 27 -4.49 -25.16 13.72
C ALA A 27 -5.29 -26.29 13.06
N MET A 28 -5.38 -26.26 11.73
CA MET A 28 -5.74 -27.44 10.98
C MET A 28 -4.66 -28.48 11.24
N ALA A 29 -5.10 -29.67 11.62
CA ALA A 29 -4.25 -30.82 11.88
C ALA A 29 -3.23 -31.03 10.74
N ALA A 30 -2.10 -31.69 11.05
CA ALA A 30 -1.15 -32.12 10.05
C ALA A 30 -1.86 -33.06 9.06
N ASP A 31 -2.28 -32.51 7.94
CA ASP A 31 -3.25 -33.16 7.06
C ASP A 31 -2.54 -33.84 5.89
N GLY A 32 -2.60 -35.18 5.87
CA GLY A 32 -1.80 -36.09 5.04
C GLY A 32 -2.19 -36.20 3.57
N GLY A 33 -2.82 -35.17 3.00
CA GLY A 33 -3.11 -35.09 1.56
C GLY A 33 -1.89 -34.62 0.77
N GLU A 34 -1.63 -35.21 -0.40
CA GLU A 34 -0.61 -34.69 -1.31
C GLU A 34 -1.09 -33.40 -2.00
N PRO A 35 -0.24 -32.37 -2.13
CA PRO A 35 -0.61 -31.15 -2.85
C PRO A 35 -0.81 -31.45 -4.35
N LEU A 36 -1.88 -30.90 -4.93
CA LEU A 36 -2.13 -30.92 -6.38
C LEU A 36 -1.01 -30.22 -7.15
N ARG A 37 -0.47 -29.15 -6.54
CA ARG A 37 0.64 -28.36 -7.07
C ARG A 37 1.53 -27.87 -5.96
N THR A 38 2.83 -27.91 -6.22
CA THR A 38 3.85 -27.28 -5.39
C THR A 38 4.76 -26.44 -6.29
N ALA A 39 5.00 -25.20 -5.88
CA ALA A 39 6.10 -24.38 -6.40
C ALA A 39 7.02 -24.03 -5.23
N SER A 40 8.32 -24.26 -5.37
CA SER A 40 9.29 -23.84 -4.36
C SER A 40 10.49 -23.14 -4.97
N ALA A 41 11.00 -22.16 -4.23
CA ALA A 41 12.22 -21.46 -4.58
C ALA A 41 13.04 -21.18 -3.32
N VAL A 42 14.34 -21.38 -3.43
CA VAL A 42 15.30 -20.74 -2.53
C VAL A 42 15.50 -19.32 -3.06
N VAL A 43 15.14 -18.34 -2.24
CA VAL A 43 15.17 -16.91 -2.56
C VAL A 43 16.30 -16.26 -1.79
N ASP A 44 17.25 -15.67 -2.53
CA ASP A 44 18.26 -14.78 -1.96
C ASP A 44 17.91 -13.34 -2.31
N PHE A 45 17.56 -12.57 -1.27
CA PHE A 45 17.19 -11.16 -1.39
C PHE A 45 18.40 -10.22 -1.53
N GLY A 46 19.61 -10.72 -1.28
CA GLY A 46 20.81 -9.92 -1.16
C GLY A 46 20.73 -8.91 -0.01
N PRO A 47 21.59 -7.86 -0.03
CA PRO A 47 21.49 -6.76 0.90
C PRO A 47 20.16 -6.03 0.73
N ASP A 48 19.61 -5.61 1.86
CA ASP A 48 18.38 -4.86 1.84
C ASP A 48 18.64 -3.36 1.70
N LEU A 49 18.36 -2.83 0.52
CA LEU A 49 18.55 -1.45 0.13
C LEU A 49 17.20 -0.76 -0.16
N GLY A 50 16.09 -1.33 0.33
CA GLY A 50 14.74 -0.79 0.14
C GLY A 50 14.10 -1.10 -1.22
N GLN A 51 14.69 -2.03 -1.99
CA GLN A 51 14.15 -2.53 -3.25
C GLN A 51 12.80 -3.25 -3.05
N ASN A 52 11.93 -3.19 -4.06
CA ASN A 52 10.79 -4.09 -4.17
C ASN A 52 11.26 -5.42 -4.78
N PHE A 53 10.77 -6.55 -4.25
CA PHE A 53 11.30 -7.86 -4.62
C PHE A 53 10.65 -8.48 -5.87
N GLY A 54 9.43 -8.07 -6.21
CA GLY A 54 8.73 -8.46 -7.43
C GLY A 54 8.15 -9.88 -7.41
N THR A 55 7.89 -10.41 -8.61
CA THR A 55 7.28 -11.72 -8.82
C THR A 55 8.26 -12.85 -8.57
N LEU A 56 7.85 -13.85 -7.77
CA LEU A 56 8.55 -15.12 -7.69
C LEU A 56 8.20 -16.00 -8.88
N PHE A 57 6.91 -16.19 -9.16
CA PHE A 57 6.45 -16.90 -10.35
C PHE A 57 5.01 -16.56 -10.74
N GLU A 58 4.67 -16.84 -11.99
CA GLU A 58 3.29 -16.99 -12.48
C GLU A 58 3.15 -18.31 -13.23
N ALA A 59 2.00 -18.94 -13.12
CA ALA A 59 1.67 -20.17 -13.80
C ALA A 59 0.47 -19.96 -14.71
N ALA A 60 0.64 -20.22 -16.01
CA ALA A 60 -0.40 -20.06 -17.01
C ALA A 60 -0.86 -21.42 -17.53
N ASP A 61 -2.16 -21.57 -17.81
CA ASP A 61 -2.68 -22.76 -18.49
C ASP A 61 -2.31 -22.80 -19.98
N ALA A 62 -2.77 -23.83 -20.69
CA ALA A 62 -2.48 -24.01 -22.10
C ALA A 62 -3.03 -22.89 -23.01
N SER A 63 -4.03 -22.12 -22.54
CA SER A 63 -4.55 -20.95 -23.26
C SER A 63 -3.74 -19.68 -23.01
N GLY A 64 -2.78 -19.72 -22.08
CA GLY A 64 -2.00 -18.56 -21.65
C GLY A 64 -2.63 -17.75 -20.52
N ARG A 65 -3.83 -18.13 -20.02
CA ARG A 65 -4.47 -17.50 -18.86
C ARG A 65 -3.67 -17.81 -17.60
N VAL A 66 -3.34 -16.78 -16.81
CA VAL A 66 -2.63 -16.96 -15.54
C VAL A 66 -3.59 -17.56 -14.51
N ARG A 67 -3.22 -18.70 -13.95
CA ARG A 67 -4.04 -19.49 -13.03
C ARG A 67 -3.58 -19.42 -11.58
N PHE A 68 -2.30 -19.25 -11.32
CA PHE A 68 -1.80 -19.00 -9.97
C PHE A 68 -0.43 -18.34 -10.02
N GLY A 69 -0.02 -17.69 -8.95
CA GLY A 69 1.25 -16.98 -8.91
C GLY A 69 1.55 -16.46 -7.52
N ALA A 70 2.82 -16.07 -7.31
CA ALA A 70 3.26 -15.48 -6.07
C ALA A 70 4.28 -14.35 -6.29
N GLY A 71 4.24 -13.34 -5.43
CA GLY A 71 5.16 -12.22 -5.49
C GLY A 71 4.91 -11.16 -4.42
N PHE A 72 5.86 -10.24 -4.30
CA PHE A 72 5.88 -9.20 -3.29
C PHE A 72 5.30 -7.90 -3.84
N LEU A 73 4.31 -7.34 -3.16
CA LEU A 73 3.64 -6.13 -3.60
C LEU A 73 4.55 -4.90 -3.44
N GLY A 74 4.88 -4.25 -4.55
CA GLY A 74 5.53 -2.94 -4.56
C GLY A 74 4.48 -1.84 -4.74
N VAL A 75 3.88 -1.35 -3.65
CA VAL A 75 2.87 -0.29 -3.73
C VAL A 75 3.06 0.82 -2.70
N TYR A 76 2.71 2.04 -3.11
CA TYR A 76 2.65 3.21 -2.26
C TYR A 76 1.35 3.96 -2.55
N ASN A 77 0.47 4.09 -1.56
CA ASN A 77 -0.84 4.73 -1.66
C ASN A 77 -0.93 5.88 -0.65
N THR A 78 -1.05 7.12 -1.13
CA THR A 78 -1.29 8.35 -0.34
C THR A 78 -0.49 8.39 0.95
N VAL A 79 0.81 8.64 0.85
CA VAL A 79 1.80 8.67 1.95
C VAL A 79 2.01 7.36 2.73
N ALA A 80 1.35 6.27 2.36
CA ALA A 80 1.52 4.96 2.97
C ALA A 80 2.14 3.95 1.99
N ARG A 81 3.31 3.43 2.33
CA ARG A 81 3.92 2.27 1.65
C ARG A 81 3.41 0.98 2.31
N SER A 82 2.99 0.01 1.52
CA SER A 82 2.73 -1.34 2.04
C SER A 82 4.04 -2.05 2.40
N ASP A 83 3.97 -3.04 3.28
CA ASP A 83 5.15 -3.84 3.62
C ASP A 83 5.59 -4.70 2.41
N ARG A 84 6.78 -4.39 1.92
CA ARG A 84 7.40 -5.08 0.78
C ARG A 84 7.83 -6.52 1.10
N PHE A 85 7.76 -6.93 2.36
CA PHE A 85 7.99 -8.30 2.77
C PHE A 85 6.73 -9.16 2.87
N THR A 86 5.57 -8.59 2.56
CA THR A 86 4.33 -9.33 2.45
C THR A 86 4.30 -10.03 1.10
N ILE A 87 4.42 -11.36 1.13
CA ILE A 87 4.25 -12.22 -0.03
C ILE A 87 2.76 -12.42 -0.28
N GLN A 88 2.33 -12.27 -1.53
CA GLN A 88 1.01 -12.73 -1.97
C GLN A 88 1.16 -14.06 -2.69
N PHE A 89 0.21 -14.97 -2.47
CA PHE A 89 0.00 -16.20 -3.22
C PHE A 89 -1.47 -16.24 -3.65
N TYR A 90 -1.73 -16.53 -4.91
CA TYR A 90 -3.09 -16.52 -5.43
C TYR A 90 -3.36 -17.67 -6.40
N VAL A 91 -4.64 -18.01 -6.53
CA VAL A 91 -5.22 -18.91 -7.52
C VAL A 91 -6.42 -18.20 -8.16
N ARG A 92 -6.52 -18.25 -9.48
CA ARG A 92 -7.57 -17.60 -10.28
C ARG A 92 -8.51 -18.66 -10.87
N PRO A 93 -9.82 -18.37 -10.93
CA PRO A 93 -10.79 -19.29 -11.52
C PRO A 93 -10.54 -19.48 -13.02
N VAL A 94 -10.98 -20.63 -13.54
CA VAL A 94 -11.04 -20.89 -14.99
C VAL A 94 -11.87 -19.81 -15.67
N ASN A 95 -13.10 -19.61 -15.15
CA ASN A 95 -14.07 -18.62 -15.60
C ASN A 95 -14.36 -17.66 -14.46
N ASP A 96 -14.16 -16.37 -14.71
CA ASP A 96 -14.41 -15.36 -13.69
C ASP A 96 -15.81 -14.75 -13.86
N ASP A 97 -16.72 -15.12 -12.96
CA ASP A 97 -18.08 -14.56 -12.91
C ASP A 97 -18.16 -13.26 -12.10
N ASN A 98 -17.02 -12.75 -11.61
CA ASN A 98 -16.90 -11.53 -10.82
C ASN A 98 -17.79 -11.51 -9.56
N LYS A 99 -18.08 -12.68 -8.95
CA LYS A 99 -18.74 -12.76 -7.65
C LYS A 99 -17.77 -12.43 -6.53
N PHE A 100 -18.18 -11.54 -5.64
CA PHE A 100 -17.43 -11.13 -4.46
C PHE A 100 -18.35 -10.91 -3.27
N VAL A 101 -17.78 -10.94 -2.07
CA VAL A 101 -18.44 -10.54 -0.83
C VAL A 101 -17.85 -9.21 -0.37
N PHE A 102 -18.69 -8.29 0.12
CA PHE A 102 -18.26 -6.97 0.60
C PHE A 102 -18.94 -6.65 1.93
N GLU A 103 -18.18 -6.73 3.03
CA GLU A 103 -18.70 -6.67 4.39
C GLU A 103 -18.03 -5.55 5.20
N PRO A 104 -18.80 -4.69 5.88
CA PRO A 104 -18.22 -3.67 6.74
C PRO A 104 -17.59 -4.29 7.99
N LEU A 105 -16.41 -3.82 8.39
CA LEU A 105 -15.87 -4.07 9.73
C LEU A 105 -16.51 -3.12 10.74
N PRO A 106 -16.47 -3.46 12.05
CA PRO A 106 -16.83 -2.53 13.10
C PRO A 106 -16.02 -1.23 12.98
N ARG A 107 -16.69 -0.10 13.21
CA ARG A 107 -16.01 1.19 13.27
C ARG A 107 -15.27 1.31 14.60
N TYR A 108 -14.06 1.87 14.58
CA TYR A 108 -13.32 2.20 15.81
C TYR A 108 -13.45 3.67 16.21
N SER A 109 -13.91 4.55 15.31
CA SER A 109 -14.12 5.97 15.62
C SER A 109 -15.21 6.63 14.77
N GLU A 110 -15.55 7.86 15.13
CA GLU A 110 -16.42 8.77 14.37
C GLU A 110 -15.70 9.45 13.19
N ASP A 111 -14.44 9.07 12.91
CA ASP A 111 -13.68 9.68 11.83
C ASP A 111 -14.33 9.48 10.46
N THR A 112 -14.24 10.53 9.67
CA THR A 112 -14.74 10.60 8.29
C THR A 112 -13.62 10.34 7.27
N GLY A 113 -12.39 10.13 7.73
CA GLY A 113 -11.25 9.79 6.90
C GLY A 113 -10.33 8.79 7.56
N VAL A 114 -10.36 7.55 7.06
CA VAL A 114 -9.52 6.44 7.53
C VAL A 114 -8.66 5.94 6.39
N TYR A 115 -7.35 6.04 6.57
CA TYR A 115 -6.33 5.56 5.65
C TYR A 115 -5.75 4.27 6.21
N THR A 116 -5.63 3.25 5.36
CA THR A 116 -5.09 1.96 5.79
C THR A 116 -3.80 1.59 5.07
N SER A 117 -2.98 0.80 5.75
CA SER A 117 -1.81 0.14 5.18
C SER A 117 -1.61 -1.22 5.84
N GLU A 118 -0.75 -2.05 5.28
CA GLU A 118 -0.36 -3.32 5.88
C GLU A 118 1.09 -3.24 6.37
N ARG A 119 1.33 -3.76 7.58
CA ARG A 119 2.66 -3.92 8.16
C ARG A 119 2.76 -5.22 8.93
N GLU A 120 3.78 -6.02 8.62
CA GLU A 120 4.08 -7.27 9.33
C GLU A 120 2.87 -8.24 9.45
N GLY A 121 2.05 -8.30 8.41
CA GLY A 121 0.83 -9.09 8.36
C GLY A 121 -0.35 -8.50 9.15
N ARG A 122 -0.27 -7.23 9.58
CA ARG A 122 -1.32 -6.53 10.33
C ARG A 122 -1.89 -5.38 9.51
N LEU A 123 -3.22 -5.24 9.55
CA LEU A 123 -3.90 -4.10 8.96
C LEU A 123 -3.81 -2.94 9.95
N ILE A 124 -3.24 -1.84 9.50
CA ILE A 124 -3.12 -0.60 10.25
C ILE A 124 -4.11 0.42 9.69
N ALA A 125 -4.80 1.13 10.58
CA ALA A 125 -5.68 2.25 10.26
C ALA A 125 -5.23 3.52 10.99
N MET A 126 -5.24 4.64 10.26
CA MET A 126 -4.97 5.98 10.79
C MET A 126 -6.08 6.93 10.37
N ALA A 127 -6.61 7.65 11.35
CA ALA A 127 -7.65 8.65 11.16
C ALA A 127 -7.09 10.07 11.24
N ARG A 128 -7.87 11.07 10.80
CA ARG A 128 -7.40 12.46 10.62
C ARG A 128 -8.14 13.53 11.41
N ALA A 129 -9.27 13.25 12.06
CA ALA A 129 -10.09 14.29 12.67
C ALA A 129 -10.39 14.10 14.16
N TYR A 130 -10.73 12.88 14.58
CA TYR A 130 -11.20 12.60 15.94
C TYR A 130 -10.21 11.73 16.70
N ASP A 131 -9.78 10.61 16.13
CA ASP A 131 -8.79 9.72 16.73
C ASP A 131 -7.51 9.64 15.90
N PHE A 132 -6.49 10.39 16.32
CA PHE A 132 -5.17 10.42 15.67
C PHE A 132 -4.28 9.23 16.02
N ARG A 133 -4.74 8.32 16.90
CA ARG A 133 -3.96 7.13 17.24
C ARG A 133 -3.99 6.14 16.09
N VAL A 134 -2.92 5.36 16.00
CA VAL A 134 -2.84 4.25 15.07
C VAL A 134 -3.59 3.06 15.65
N HIS A 135 -4.45 2.44 14.87
CA HIS A 135 -5.19 1.23 15.25
C HIS A 135 -4.75 0.04 14.38
N THR A 136 -4.82 -1.15 14.97
CA THR A 136 -4.61 -2.43 14.31
C THR A 136 -5.87 -3.27 14.38
N TRP A 137 -6.16 -3.99 13.30
CA TRP A 137 -7.26 -4.94 13.27
C TRP A 137 -6.85 -6.27 13.90
N ASP A 138 -7.57 -6.70 14.93
CA ASP A 138 -7.49 -8.05 15.47
C ASP A 138 -8.60 -8.89 14.84
N SER A 139 -8.25 -9.74 13.89
CA SER A 139 -9.22 -10.59 13.19
C SER A 139 -9.84 -11.67 14.08
N ALA A 140 -9.13 -12.12 15.13
CA ALA A 140 -9.61 -13.16 16.02
C ALA A 140 -10.63 -12.60 17.03
N ALA A 141 -10.35 -11.42 17.58
CA ALA A 141 -11.28 -10.71 18.46
C ALA A 141 -12.35 -9.90 17.70
N HIS A 142 -12.19 -9.72 16.39
CA HIS A 142 -13.07 -8.92 15.54
C HIS A 142 -13.19 -7.47 16.06
N GLU A 143 -12.06 -6.89 16.47
CA GLU A 143 -12.00 -5.57 17.08
C GLU A 143 -10.77 -4.78 16.63
N TRP A 144 -10.84 -3.45 16.77
CA TRP A 144 -9.70 -2.56 16.57
C TRP A 144 -9.00 -2.30 17.89
N LYS A 145 -7.67 -2.38 17.88
CA LYS A 145 -6.82 -2.11 19.04
C LYS A 145 -5.90 -0.96 18.74
N VAL A 146 -5.76 -0.03 19.68
CA VAL A 146 -4.70 0.97 19.63
C VAL A 146 -3.37 0.23 19.52
N ASP A 147 -2.59 0.55 18.50
CA ASP A 147 -1.27 -0.04 18.34
C ASP A 147 -0.37 0.48 19.48
N PRO A 148 0.14 -0.40 20.36
CA PRO A 148 0.94 0.02 21.51
C PRO A 148 2.22 0.75 21.10
N GLU A 149 2.73 0.47 19.90
CA GLU A 149 3.95 1.06 19.36
C GLU A 149 3.78 2.53 18.97
N PHE A 150 2.54 2.95 18.71
CA PHE A 150 2.18 4.31 18.31
C PHE A 150 1.24 4.98 19.31
N ALA A 151 0.94 4.34 20.43
CA ALA A 151 -0.01 4.84 21.43
C ALA A 151 0.35 6.24 21.95
N THR A 152 1.63 6.62 21.90
CA THR A 152 2.15 7.92 22.37
C THR A 152 2.61 8.85 21.24
N LEU A 153 2.48 8.43 19.98
CA LEU A 153 2.97 9.17 18.81
C LEU A 153 1.81 9.83 18.05
N SER A 154 1.99 11.08 17.66
CA SER A 154 1.11 11.76 16.69
C SER A 154 1.80 11.77 15.33
N LEU A 155 1.36 10.89 14.43
CA LEU A 155 1.90 10.80 13.07
C LEU A 155 1.31 11.90 12.18
N ARG A 156 2.16 12.52 11.36
CA ARG A 156 1.77 13.44 10.28
C ARG A 156 1.69 12.71 8.94
N ASP A 157 1.11 13.37 7.94
CA ASP A 157 1.21 12.90 6.56
C ASP A 157 2.68 12.79 6.13
N GLY A 158 3.06 11.59 5.68
CA GLY A 158 4.45 11.27 5.31
C GLY A 158 5.35 10.83 6.47
N ASP A 159 4.86 10.86 7.72
CA ASP A 159 5.47 10.11 8.81
C ASP A 159 5.15 8.62 8.62
N GLY A 160 6.06 7.75 9.07
CA GLY A 160 5.85 6.32 8.91
C GLY A 160 7.03 5.50 9.37
N ARG A 161 6.93 4.20 9.07
CA ARG A 161 8.02 3.26 9.29
C ARG A 161 8.17 2.34 8.10
N MET A 162 9.36 1.82 7.93
CA MET A 162 9.68 0.86 6.88
C MET A 162 10.62 -0.19 7.45
N ARG A 163 10.24 -1.46 7.32
CA ARG A 163 11.15 -2.56 7.63
C ARG A 163 12.31 -2.59 6.65
N LEU A 164 13.51 -2.77 7.17
CA LEU A 164 14.75 -2.82 6.41
C LEU A 164 15.68 -3.87 7.02
N GLY A 165 15.78 -5.01 6.35
CA GLY A 165 16.42 -6.22 6.87
C GLY A 165 15.72 -6.71 8.13
N ASP A 166 16.51 -6.84 9.20
CA ASP A 166 16.07 -7.14 10.55
C ASP A 166 15.76 -5.89 11.39
N GLY A 167 15.91 -4.70 10.82
CA GLY A 167 15.66 -3.43 11.48
C GLY A 167 14.47 -2.65 10.93
N VAL A 168 14.23 -1.49 11.54
CA VAL A 168 13.13 -0.59 11.19
C VAL A 168 13.64 0.83 11.05
N LEU A 169 13.40 1.42 9.88
CA LEU A 169 13.48 2.87 9.67
C LEU A 169 12.20 3.52 10.16
N THR A 170 12.33 4.58 10.95
CA THR A 170 11.23 5.38 11.46
C THR A 170 11.41 6.83 11.04
N PHE A 171 10.44 7.36 10.32
CA PHE A 171 10.42 8.75 9.83
C PHE A 171 9.32 9.47 10.58
N ILE A 172 9.69 10.28 11.56
CA ILE A 172 8.71 10.97 12.41
C ILE A 172 9.23 12.37 12.66
N GLN A 173 8.37 13.36 12.38
CA GLN A 173 8.61 14.75 12.75
C GLN A 173 9.95 15.31 12.26
N SER A 174 10.24 15.14 10.96
CA SER A 174 11.49 15.59 10.32
C SER A 174 12.76 14.88 10.79
N LYS A 175 12.64 13.81 11.58
CA LYS A 175 13.74 12.98 12.07
C LYS A 175 13.66 11.59 11.45
N VAL A 176 14.82 10.96 11.25
CA VAL A 176 14.92 9.55 10.85
C VAL A 176 15.75 8.78 11.86
N ASP A 177 15.16 7.70 12.36
CA ASP A 177 15.81 6.74 13.26
C ASP A 177 15.91 5.37 12.58
N TYR A 178 16.99 4.62 12.83
CA TYR A 178 17.12 3.20 12.50
C TYR A 178 17.36 2.40 13.78
N ASN A 179 16.46 1.48 14.13
CA ASN A 179 16.50 0.71 15.38
C ASN A 179 16.68 1.60 16.62
N GLY A 180 16.01 2.75 16.66
CA GLY A 180 16.06 3.71 17.76
C GLY A 180 17.29 4.63 17.78
N LYS A 181 18.28 4.43 16.89
CA LYS A 181 19.41 5.34 16.71
C LYS A 181 19.05 6.41 15.68
N VAL A 182 19.18 7.68 16.04
CA VAL A 182 18.98 8.80 15.12
C VAL A 182 20.05 8.77 14.03
N ILE A 183 19.64 8.69 12.77
CA ILE A 183 20.54 8.74 11.60
C ILE A 183 20.41 10.06 10.83
N LEU A 184 19.29 10.77 10.96
CA LEU A 184 19.08 12.11 10.42
C LEU A 184 18.31 12.97 11.43
N ASN A 185 18.95 14.05 11.88
CA ASN A 185 18.31 15.05 12.74
C ASN A 185 17.37 15.96 11.93
N PRO A 186 16.38 16.58 12.59
CA PRO A 186 15.61 17.67 11.98
C PRO A 186 16.51 18.78 11.41
N PRO A 187 16.08 19.46 10.34
CA PRO A 187 16.85 20.56 9.79
C PRO A 187 16.90 21.72 10.78
N LYS A 188 17.95 22.55 10.71
CA LYS A 188 18.04 23.79 11.48
C LYS A 188 16.94 24.81 11.09
N LYS A 189 16.49 24.76 9.84
CA LYS A 189 15.44 25.64 9.28
C LYS A 189 14.45 24.83 8.45
N GLY A 190 13.17 25.16 8.58
CA GLY A 190 12.12 24.49 7.82
C GLY A 190 11.79 23.10 8.36
N SER A 191 11.38 22.19 7.48
CA SER A 191 10.98 20.83 7.85
C SER A 191 11.32 19.81 6.77
N TYR A 192 11.60 18.58 7.20
CA TYR A 192 11.64 17.41 6.30
C TYR A 192 10.33 16.65 6.37
N HIS A 193 9.84 16.19 5.21
CA HIS A 193 8.57 15.46 5.09
C HIS A 193 8.61 14.47 3.92
N HIS A 194 7.60 13.59 3.87
CA HIS A 194 7.37 12.62 2.80
C HIS A 194 8.61 11.76 2.52
N PHE A 195 9.06 11.06 3.56
CA PHE A 195 10.23 10.22 3.48
C PHE A 195 9.98 8.95 2.67
N TYR A 196 11.04 8.49 2.01
CA TYR A 196 11.07 7.20 1.32
C TYR A 196 12.49 6.61 1.39
N TYR A 197 12.59 5.29 1.34
CA TYR A 197 13.88 4.60 1.26
C TYR A 197 13.85 3.56 0.15
N ALA A 198 14.81 3.66 -0.77
CA ALA A 198 14.99 2.74 -1.89
C ALA A 198 16.41 2.88 -2.45
N ILE A 199 16.87 1.86 -3.16
CA ILE A 199 18.16 1.84 -3.87
C ILE A 199 19.35 2.35 -3.04
N GLY A 200 19.33 2.14 -1.72
CA GLY A 200 20.40 2.56 -0.80
C GLY A 200 20.43 4.06 -0.50
N HIS A 201 19.32 4.76 -0.70
CA HIS A 201 19.19 6.20 -0.47
C HIS A 201 17.94 6.51 0.35
N LEU A 202 18.08 7.49 1.26
CA LEU A 202 16.96 8.18 1.86
C LEU A 202 16.51 9.32 0.95
N PHE A 203 15.20 9.39 0.74
CA PHE A 203 14.54 10.44 -0.03
C PHE A 203 13.62 11.22 0.88
N TRP A 204 13.57 12.53 0.71
CA TRP A 204 12.62 13.40 1.41
C TRP A 204 12.46 14.73 0.68
N TYR A 205 11.40 15.45 1.04
CA TYR A 205 11.24 16.84 0.68
C TYR A 205 11.67 17.72 1.86
N HIS A 206 12.44 18.76 1.57
CA HIS A 206 12.82 19.81 2.51
C HIS A 206 12.10 21.10 2.12
N ALA A 207 11.19 21.54 2.98
CA ALA A 207 10.51 22.82 2.85
C ALA A 207 11.19 23.85 3.77
N ASP A 208 11.77 24.89 3.19
CA ASP A 208 12.43 26.00 3.88
C ASP A 208 11.72 27.32 3.53
N PRO A 209 11.02 27.95 4.49
CA PRO A 209 10.22 29.15 4.21
C PRO A 209 11.07 30.36 3.79
N GLU A 210 12.39 30.31 4.00
CA GLU A 210 13.30 31.40 3.61
C GLU A 210 13.86 31.23 2.18
N GLN A 211 13.62 30.11 1.50
CA GLN A 211 14.14 29.86 0.16
C GLN A 211 13.15 30.28 -0.95
N PRO A 212 13.61 30.97 -2.01
CA PRO A 212 12.72 31.43 -3.10
C PRO A 212 12.02 30.30 -3.86
N THR A 213 12.69 29.15 -4.01
CA THR A 213 12.13 27.92 -4.59
C THR A 213 11.41 27.06 -3.54
N GLY A 214 11.55 27.37 -2.25
CA GLY A 214 10.71 26.90 -1.13
C GLY A 214 10.76 25.40 -0.79
N VAL A 215 10.90 24.51 -1.76
CA VAL A 215 10.90 23.06 -1.55
C VAL A 215 11.97 22.37 -2.40
N THR A 216 12.77 21.52 -1.76
CA THR A 216 13.82 20.72 -2.40
C THR A 216 13.50 19.23 -2.23
N VAL A 217 13.54 18.44 -3.30
CA VAL A 217 13.58 16.97 -3.18
C VAL A 217 15.03 16.51 -3.06
N VAL A 218 15.32 15.70 -2.06
CA VAL A 218 16.67 15.28 -1.70
C VAL A 218 16.77 13.76 -1.81
N ALA A 219 17.88 13.27 -2.34
CA ALA A 219 18.32 11.88 -2.26
C ALA A 219 19.68 11.85 -1.56
N CYS A 220 19.81 11.13 -0.45
CA CYS A 220 21.06 11.03 0.29
C CYS A 220 21.44 9.57 0.52
N PRO A 221 22.66 9.14 0.15
CA PRO A 221 23.07 7.77 0.31
C PRO A 221 23.12 7.40 1.80
N TRP A 222 22.53 6.27 2.15
CA TRP A 222 22.65 5.66 3.46
C TRP A 222 22.28 4.18 3.41
N LYS A 223 22.99 3.34 4.15
CA LYS A 223 22.73 1.90 4.26
C LYS A 223 22.82 1.44 5.71
N PRO A 224 22.09 0.37 6.09
CA PRO A 224 22.27 -0.28 7.39
C PRO A 224 23.74 -0.58 7.66
N GLY A 225 24.19 -0.29 8.88
CA GLY A 225 25.59 -0.39 9.31
C GLY A 225 26.36 0.93 9.26
N GLN A 226 25.84 1.97 8.61
CA GLN A 226 26.41 3.32 8.69
C GLN A 226 25.85 4.09 9.90
N ASP A 227 26.67 4.96 10.49
CA ASP A 227 26.30 5.68 11.72
C ASP A 227 25.21 6.72 11.54
N ALA A 228 25.31 7.53 10.48
CA ALA A 228 24.38 8.62 10.18
C ALA A 228 24.39 8.91 8.68
N VAL A 229 23.40 9.69 8.24
CA VAL A 229 23.35 10.25 6.89
C VAL A 229 24.41 11.34 6.75
N ASP A 230 25.25 11.25 5.71
CA ASP A 230 26.20 12.31 5.36
C ASP A 230 25.56 13.29 4.38
N LEU A 231 25.04 14.40 4.90
CA LEU A 231 24.38 15.43 4.09
C LEU A 231 25.29 16.08 3.05
N SER A 232 26.62 15.96 3.17
CA SER A 232 27.54 16.45 2.12
C SER A 232 27.46 15.63 0.83
N GLN A 233 26.89 14.41 0.90
CA GLN A 233 26.66 13.53 -0.24
C GLN A 233 25.23 13.63 -0.79
N ALA A 234 24.41 14.54 -0.24
CA ALA A 234 23.04 14.71 -0.68
C ALA A 234 22.97 15.26 -2.11
N VAL A 235 22.13 14.63 -2.94
CA VAL A 235 21.80 15.08 -4.29
C VAL A 235 20.42 15.71 -4.25
N ALA A 236 20.38 17.01 -4.45
CA ALA A 236 19.17 17.83 -4.35
C ALA A 236 18.64 18.25 -5.72
N HIS A 237 17.32 18.41 -5.82
CA HIS A 237 16.65 19.05 -6.94
C HIS A 237 15.65 20.08 -6.41
N GLN A 238 15.75 21.31 -6.92
CA GLN A 238 14.90 22.42 -6.53
C GLN A 238 13.55 22.31 -7.22
N CYS A 239 12.48 22.28 -6.45
CA CYS A 239 11.11 22.34 -6.94
C CYS A 239 10.59 23.77 -6.75
N PRO A 240 9.54 24.21 -7.48
CA PRO A 240 8.81 25.43 -7.13
C PRO A 240 8.20 25.38 -5.73
N MET A 241 7.98 26.57 -5.14
CA MET A 241 7.40 26.71 -3.80
C MET A 241 5.99 26.11 -3.75
N GLY A 242 5.66 25.46 -2.63
CA GLY A 242 4.36 24.83 -2.41
C GLY A 242 4.21 23.44 -3.04
N GLN A 243 5.29 22.89 -3.63
CA GLN A 243 5.27 21.54 -4.15
C GLN A 243 5.36 20.47 -3.06
N THR A 244 4.53 19.44 -3.16
CA THR A 244 4.59 18.24 -2.32
C THR A 244 4.24 17.00 -3.14
N THR A 245 4.59 15.82 -2.67
CA THR A 245 4.23 14.53 -3.30
C THR A 245 3.21 13.77 -2.47
N TRP A 246 2.56 12.76 -3.03
CA TRP A 246 1.75 11.80 -2.28
C TRP A 246 2.20 10.35 -2.49
N ALA A 247 3.14 10.12 -3.41
CA ALA A 247 3.62 8.78 -3.74
C ALA A 247 5.06 8.77 -4.27
N TYR A 248 5.75 7.67 -3.98
CA TYR A 248 7.01 7.30 -4.61
C TYR A 248 6.86 5.97 -5.32
N GLY A 249 7.42 5.87 -6.52
CA GLY A 249 7.57 4.62 -7.26
C GLY A 249 9.03 4.25 -7.43
N GLN A 250 9.31 2.98 -7.69
CA GLN A 250 10.65 2.53 -8.06
C GLN A 250 10.61 1.42 -9.10
N ILE A 251 11.57 1.44 -10.02
CA ILE A 251 11.77 0.40 -11.04
C ILE A 251 13.18 0.49 -11.60
N ASN A 252 13.81 -0.65 -11.91
CA ASN A 252 15.11 -0.73 -12.59
C ASN A 252 16.20 0.17 -11.98
N GLY A 253 16.29 0.21 -10.64
CA GLY A 253 17.28 1.02 -9.93
C GLY A 253 17.00 2.53 -9.92
N LYS A 254 15.80 2.94 -10.33
CA LYS A 254 15.36 4.34 -10.35
C LYS A 254 14.22 4.57 -9.38
N VAL A 255 14.12 5.80 -8.88
CA VAL A 255 13.01 6.27 -8.03
C VAL A 255 12.32 7.41 -8.75
N ILE A 256 10.99 7.39 -8.78
CA ILE A 256 10.14 8.44 -9.34
C ILE A 256 9.27 9.05 -8.25
N THR A 257 9.09 10.36 -8.29
CA THR A 257 8.11 11.10 -7.49
C THR A 257 7.44 12.16 -8.35
N VAL A 258 6.17 12.45 -8.07
CA VAL A 258 5.39 13.45 -8.79
C VAL A 258 4.80 14.43 -7.80
N THR A 259 5.06 15.71 -8.01
CA THR A 259 4.53 16.76 -7.13
C THR A 259 3.09 17.12 -7.48
N ASN A 260 2.38 17.80 -6.58
CA ASN A 260 0.99 18.24 -6.72
C ASN A 260 0.71 19.15 -7.95
N TRP A 261 1.73 19.78 -8.53
CA TRP A 261 1.64 20.56 -9.78
C TRP A 261 2.32 19.86 -10.98
N GLY A 262 2.62 18.57 -10.82
CA GLY A 262 3.14 17.67 -11.84
C GLY A 262 4.59 17.85 -12.22
N GLY A 263 5.43 18.35 -11.31
CA GLY A 263 6.86 18.12 -11.45
C GLY A 263 7.12 16.61 -11.36
N VAL A 264 7.60 15.98 -12.43
CA VAL A 264 7.88 14.55 -12.48
C VAL A 264 9.39 14.36 -12.43
N TYR A 265 9.88 13.92 -11.28
CA TYR A 265 11.32 13.83 -11.01
C TYR A 265 11.75 12.38 -10.84
N VAL A 266 12.82 12.00 -11.53
CA VAL A 266 13.40 10.66 -11.52
C VAL A 266 14.84 10.74 -11.03
N PHE A 267 15.16 9.97 -10.00
CA PHE A 267 16.52 9.74 -9.53
C PHE A 267 17.05 8.42 -10.07
N ASP A 268 18.21 8.45 -10.73
CA ASP A 268 18.83 7.29 -11.39
C ASP A 268 19.90 6.58 -10.54
N GLY A 269 20.00 6.94 -9.26
CA GLY A 269 21.07 6.49 -8.37
C GLY A 269 22.24 7.47 -8.28
N LYS A 270 22.28 8.51 -9.13
CA LYS A 270 23.35 9.53 -9.14
C LYS A 270 22.81 10.94 -9.23
N ARG A 271 21.76 11.19 -10.02
CA ARG A 271 21.21 12.53 -10.26
C ARG A 271 19.70 12.50 -10.45
N TRP A 272 19.09 13.65 -10.20
CA TRP A 272 17.70 13.92 -10.54
C TRP A 272 17.57 14.37 -12.00
N THR A 273 16.53 13.89 -12.68
CA THR A 273 16.11 14.33 -14.02
C THR A 273 14.62 14.69 -13.97
N SER A 274 14.25 15.82 -14.56
CA SER A 274 12.84 16.19 -14.78
C SER A 274 12.34 15.55 -16.07
N LEU A 275 11.26 14.78 -16.00
CA LEU A 275 10.52 14.28 -17.17
C LEU A 275 9.38 15.22 -17.57
N ARG A 276 8.91 16.03 -16.64
CA ARG A 276 7.88 17.04 -16.82
C ARG A 276 8.11 18.13 -15.80
N ASP A 277 8.24 19.36 -16.27
CA ASP A 277 8.24 20.52 -15.41
C ASP A 277 6.80 20.91 -15.03
N PRO A 278 6.60 21.43 -13.81
CA PRO A 278 5.30 21.90 -13.35
C PRO A 278 4.82 23.11 -14.15
N ASP A 279 3.54 23.15 -14.50
CA ASP A 279 2.90 24.22 -15.29
C ASP A 279 1.89 25.05 -14.46
N GLY A 280 1.95 24.93 -13.13
CA GLY A 280 1.04 25.59 -12.20
C GLY A 280 -0.37 24.98 -12.14
N LYS A 281 -0.66 23.94 -12.94
CA LYS A 281 -1.93 23.20 -12.89
C LYS A 281 -1.77 21.96 -12.03
N SER A 282 -2.86 21.55 -11.40
CA SER A 282 -2.86 20.31 -10.63
C SER A 282 -2.58 19.11 -11.54
N PHE A 283 -1.57 18.35 -11.17
CA PHE A 283 -1.26 17.05 -11.72
C PHE A 283 -0.66 16.28 -10.57
N GLN A 284 -1.46 15.43 -9.92
CA GLN A 284 -1.06 14.78 -8.67
C GLN A 284 -1.05 13.28 -8.88
N VAL A 285 -0.10 12.58 -8.27
CA VAL A 285 -0.09 11.12 -8.23
C VAL A 285 -0.29 10.66 -6.80
N TYR A 286 -1.41 9.96 -6.56
CA TYR A 286 -1.79 9.47 -5.24
C TYR A 286 -1.39 8.03 -5.00
N SER A 287 -1.09 7.27 -6.06
CA SER A 287 -0.61 5.90 -5.93
C SER A 287 0.49 5.56 -6.93
N ALA A 288 1.41 4.69 -6.51
CA ALA A 288 2.45 4.11 -7.35
C ALA A 288 2.52 2.60 -7.11
N LEU A 289 2.29 1.80 -8.15
CA LEU A 289 2.25 0.34 -8.09
C LEU A 289 3.17 -0.29 -9.13
N ASN A 290 4.07 -1.18 -8.71
CA ASN A 290 4.78 -2.06 -9.64
C ASN A 290 3.79 -3.01 -10.32
N TYR A 291 3.76 -2.97 -11.65
CA TYR A 291 2.89 -3.79 -12.48
C TYR A 291 3.66 -4.26 -13.72
N TYR A 292 4.05 -5.53 -13.74
CA TYR A 292 4.98 -6.05 -14.75
C TYR A 292 6.22 -5.14 -14.89
N ASP A 293 6.61 -4.77 -16.10
CA ASP A 293 7.78 -3.95 -16.41
C ASP A 293 7.51 -2.43 -16.30
N ARG A 294 6.49 -2.03 -15.53
CA ARG A 294 6.07 -0.64 -15.34
C ARG A 294 5.80 -0.31 -13.87
N VAL A 295 5.75 0.98 -13.57
CA VAL A 295 5.06 1.51 -12.40
C VAL A 295 3.79 2.23 -12.87
N LEU A 296 2.63 1.82 -12.37
CA LEU A 296 1.37 2.53 -12.59
C LEU A 296 1.27 3.68 -11.59
N LEU A 297 0.97 4.88 -12.08
CA LEU A 297 0.87 6.11 -11.32
C LEU A 297 -0.58 6.61 -11.37
N GLY A 298 -1.34 6.43 -10.28
CA GLY A 298 -2.74 6.84 -10.21
C GLY A 298 -2.88 8.36 -10.09
N GLN A 299 -3.52 8.98 -11.09
CA GLN A 299 -3.41 10.42 -11.34
C GLN A 299 -4.71 11.20 -11.13
N TYR A 300 -4.55 12.44 -10.66
CA TYR A 300 -5.52 13.54 -10.71
C TYR A 300 -5.06 14.59 -11.72
N PRO A 301 -5.94 15.16 -12.58
CA PRO A 301 -7.40 15.16 -12.47
C PRO A 301 -8.16 14.20 -13.40
N THR A 302 -7.47 13.34 -14.13
CA THR A 302 -8.13 12.48 -15.13
C THR A 302 -8.82 11.26 -14.51
N GLY A 303 -8.37 10.84 -13.33
CA GLY A 303 -8.76 9.56 -12.73
C GLY A 303 -8.18 8.36 -13.44
N CYS A 304 -7.24 8.58 -14.38
CA CYS A 304 -6.54 7.52 -15.09
C CYS A 304 -5.19 7.21 -14.44
N VAL A 305 -4.53 6.15 -14.92
CA VAL A 305 -3.16 5.81 -14.55
C VAL A 305 -2.18 6.24 -15.65
N TYR A 306 -1.00 6.69 -15.23
CA TYR A 306 0.16 6.82 -16.10
C TYR A 306 1.07 5.60 -15.93
N GLU A 307 1.72 5.17 -16.99
CA GLU A 307 2.77 4.16 -16.93
C GLU A 307 4.13 4.83 -16.93
N PHE A 308 4.96 4.51 -15.94
CA PHE A 308 6.40 4.81 -15.95
C PHE A 308 7.18 3.54 -16.29
N ASP A 309 7.93 3.57 -17.41
CA ASP A 309 8.73 2.44 -17.91
C ASP A 309 10.20 2.47 -17.45
N GLY A 310 10.55 3.39 -16.55
CA GLY A 310 11.93 3.67 -16.16
C GLY A 310 12.59 4.80 -16.95
N HIS A 311 11.95 5.34 -17.97
CA HIS A 311 12.48 6.39 -18.84
C HIS A 311 11.47 7.51 -19.10
N SER A 312 10.22 7.16 -19.38
CA SER A 312 9.16 8.09 -19.76
C SER A 312 7.87 7.78 -19.01
N ILE A 313 6.97 8.77 -18.95
CA ILE A 313 5.60 8.55 -18.50
C ILE A 313 4.65 8.62 -19.70
N SER A 314 3.66 7.73 -19.74
CA SER A 314 2.61 7.73 -20.76
C SER A 314 1.24 7.52 -20.12
N LEU A 315 0.23 8.25 -20.59
CA LEU A 315 -1.13 8.10 -20.10
C LEU A 315 -1.75 6.81 -20.63
N LYS A 316 -2.34 6.00 -19.76
CA LYS A 316 -3.30 4.96 -20.16
C LYS A 316 -4.70 5.53 -20.10
N GLU A 317 -5.15 6.03 -21.25
CA GLU A 317 -6.47 6.63 -21.36
C GLU A 317 -7.56 5.59 -21.03
N GLY A 318 -8.53 6.00 -20.20
CA GLY A 318 -9.64 5.15 -19.79
C GLY A 318 -9.25 4.01 -18.83
N TRP A 319 -8.09 4.08 -18.16
CA TRP A 319 -7.66 3.09 -17.16
C TRP A 319 -7.60 3.69 -15.75
N PRO A 320 -8.51 3.35 -14.84
CA PRO A 320 -9.73 2.57 -15.06
C PRO A 320 -10.79 3.37 -15.85
N PRO A 321 -11.85 2.69 -16.34
CA PRO A 321 -12.97 3.36 -16.96
C PRO A 321 -13.62 4.40 -16.03
N ARG A 322 -14.41 5.28 -16.63
CA ARG A 322 -15.28 6.18 -15.88
C ARG A 322 -16.60 5.49 -15.57
N LEU A 323 -17.05 5.58 -14.32
CA LEU A 323 -18.41 5.17 -13.95
C LEU A 323 -19.44 5.88 -14.87
N PRO A 324 -20.36 5.16 -15.52
CA PRO A 324 -21.39 5.81 -16.32
C PRO A 324 -22.20 6.83 -15.51
N GLY A 325 -22.47 8.00 -16.11
CA GLY A 325 -23.27 9.04 -15.48
C GLY A 325 -22.55 9.89 -14.44
N VAL A 326 -21.20 9.89 -14.38
CA VAL A 326 -20.42 10.85 -13.55
C VAL A 326 -19.64 11.83 -14.41
N ALA A 327 -19.30 13.00 -13.86
CA ALA A 327 -18.49 14.00 -14.54
C ALA A 327 -17.11 13.46 -15.02
N ALA A 328 -16.62 13.98 -16.14
CA ALA A 328 -15.34 13.55 -16.74
C ALA A 328 -14.10 14.26 -16.16
N TYR A 329 -14.30 15.24 -15.28
CA TYR A 329 -13.25 16.05 -14.67
C TYR A 329 -13.12 15.78 -13.18
N SER A 330 -12.03 16.24 -12.58
CA SER A 330 -11.76 16.11 -11.14
C SER A 330 -11.87 14.67 -10.62
N ARG A 331 -11.27 13.73 -11.33
CA ARG A 331 -11.18 12.33 -10.88
C ARG A 331 -9.78 12.03 -10.37
N GLU A 332 -9.67 11.25 -9.31
CA GLU A 332 -8.39 10.81 -8.73
C GLU A 332 -8.34 9.28 -8.74
N ALA A 333 -7.41 8.66 -9.48
CA ALA A 333 -7.07 7.25 -9.26
C ALA A 333 -6.27 7.16 -7.95
N GLN A 334 -7.00 7.21 -6.83
CA GLN A 334 -6.49 7.47 -5.50
C GLN A 334 -5.61 6.33 -4.99
N THR A 335 -6.06 5.10 -5.21
CA THR A 335 -5.42 3.90 -4.68
C THR A 335 -5.29 2.85 -5.77
N THR A 336 -4.17 2.15 -5.78
CA THR A 336 -3.95 0.97 -6.62
C THR A 336 -3.48 -0.19 -5.76
N THR A 337 -3.76 -1.43 -6.17
CA THR A 337 -3.21 -2.63 -5.53
C THR A 337 -3.30 -3.83 -6.43
N LEU A 338 -2.70 -4.95 -5.98
CA LEU A 338 -2.92 -6.27 -6.56
C LEU A 338 -3.63 -7.15 -5.54
N TYR A 339 -4.68 -7.82 -5.99
CA TYR A 339 -5.43 -8.79 -5.20
C TYR A 339 -5.86 -9.94 -6.12
N ARG A 340 -5.60 -11.17 -5.70
CA ARG A 340 -5.77 -12.39 -6.52
C ARG A 340 -5.08 -12.33 -7.90
N GLY A 341 -3.96 -11.60 -8.00
CA GLY A 341 -3.23 -11.41 -9.26
C GLY A 341 -3.87 -10.43 -10.26
N ASP A 342 -4.99 -9.79 -9.88
CA ASP A 342 -5.64 -8.77 -10.69
C ASP A 342 -5.30 -7.37 -10.17
N LEU A 343 -5.35 -6.38 -11.07
CA LEU A 343 -5.17 -4.97 -10.73
C LEU A 343 -6.49 -4.40 -10.18
N PHE A 344 -6.41 -3.72 -9.05
CA PHE A 344 -7.52 -2.96 -8.47
C PHE A 344 -7.19 -1.47 -8.40
N VAL A 345 -8.20 -0.65 -8.65
CA VAL A 345 -8.09 0.82 -8.58
C VAL A 345 -9.30 1.40 -7.84
N GLY A 346 -9.03 2.22 -6.83
CA GLY A 346 -10.03 3.04 -6.15
C GLY A 346 -10.04 4.46 -6.72
N VAL A 347 -11.22 4.97 -7.09
CA VAL A 347 -11.35 6.27 -7.78
C VAL A 347 -12.24 7.24 -7.02
N TRP A 348 -11.72 8.43 -6.74
CA TRP A 348 -12.45 9.60 -6.24
C TRP A 348 -13.03 10.40 -7.44
N PRO A 349 -14.19 11.09 -7.33
CA PRO A 349 -14.91 11.49 -6.11
C PRO A 349 -16.14 10.67 -5.73
N TRP A 350 -16.39 9.56 -6.40
CA TRP A 350 -17.57 8.72 -6.17
C TRP A 350 -17.26 7.39 -5.49
N ALA A 351 -16.03 7.22 -4.99
CA ALA A 351 -15.48 6.00 -4.41
C ALA A 351 -15.72 4.75 -5.27
N GLU A 352 -15.46 4.87 -6.57
CA GLU A 352 -15.55 3.75 -7.51
C GLU A 352 -14.48 2.71 -7.18
N ILE A 353 -14.82 1.42 -7.26
CA ILE A 353 -13.85 0.33 -7.17
C ILE A 353 -13.85 -0.42 -8.49
N TRP A 354 -12.68 -0.49 -9.12
CA TRP A 354 -12.47 -1.16 -10.39
C TRP A 354 -11.49 -2.31 -10.26
N ARG A 355 -11.77 -3.41 -10.93
CA ARG A 355 -10.90 -4.58 -11.06
C ARG A 355 -10.59 -4.82 -12.53
N TYR A 356 -9.34 -5.10 -12.87
CA TYR A 356 -8.92 -5.44 -14.23
C TYR A 356 -8.49 -6.90 -14.34
N ASP A 357 -9.25 -7.69 -15.10
CA ASP A 357 -8.81 -9.01 -15.57
C ASP A 357 -7.96 -8.81 -16.83
N ARG A 358 -6.64 -8.97 -16.68
CA ARG A 358 -5.68 -8.78 -17.77
C ARG A 358 -5.81 -9.80 -18.90
N ASP A 359 -6.20 -11.03 -18.58
CA ASP A 359 -6.23 -12.11 -19.57
C ASP A 359 -7.50 -12.00 -20.42
N ALA A 360 -8.57 -11.44 -19.85
CA ALA A 360 -9.77 -11.03 -20.59
C ALA A 360 -9.66 -9.62 -21.18
N ASN A 361 -8.58 -8.87 -20.89
CA ASN A 361 -8.42 -7.45 -21.19
C ASN A 361 -9.67 -6.63 -20.84
N ARG A 362 -10.19 -6.84 -19.63
CA ARG A 362 -11.52 -6.32 -19.24
C ARG A 362 -11.52 -5.73 -17.85
N TRP A 363 -12.09 -4.53 -17.75
CA TRP A 363 -12.43 -3.89 -16.49
C TRP A 363 -13.80 -4.34 -15.99
N HIS A 364 -13.87 -4.59 -14.70
CA HIS A 364 -15.07 -4.93 -13.95
C HIS A 364 -15.32 -3.85 -12.92
N SER A 365 -16.52 -3.28 -12.92
CA SER A 365 -16.95 -2.44 -11.81
C SER A 365 -17.31 -3.33 -10.63
N MET A 366 -16.74 -3.02 -9.48
CA MET A 366 -17.11 -3.63 -8.19
C MET A 366 -18.13 -2.75 -7.45
N GLY A 367 -18.67 -1.72 -8.11
CA GLY A 367 -19.58 -0.74 -7.54
C GLY A 367 -18.85 0.42 -6.86
N ARG A 368 -19.57 1.06 -5.94
CA ARG A 368 -19.08 2.18 -5.11
C ARG A 368 -19.00 1.74 -3.66
N ALA A 369 -18.02 2.26 -2.93
CA ALA A 369 -17.95 2.06 -1.47
C ALA A 369 -19.02 2.85 -0.69
N PHE A 370 -19.82 3.67 -1.38
CA PHE A 370 -20.87 4.51 -0.83
C PHE A 370 -22.21 4.28 -1.52
N THR A 371 -23.31 4.33 -0.75
CA THR A 371 -24.69 4.16 -1.26
C THR A 371 -25.39 5.48 -1.59
N SER A 372 -24.91 6.60 -1.05
CA SER A 372 -25.51 7.93 -1.18
C SER A 372 -24.41 9.00 -1.30
N PRO A 373 -24.63 10.10 -2.04
CA PRO A 373 -25.79 10.35 -2.90
C PRO A 373 -25.69 9.49 -4.18
N ALA A 374 -26.76 9.48 -4.98
CA ALA A 374 -26.72 8.90 -6.31
C ALA A 374 -25.63 9.60 -7.15
N ALA A 375 -24.94 8.82 -7.97
CA ALA A 375 -23.90 9.36 -8.84
C ALA A 375 -24.54 10.20 -9.96
N THR A 376 -23.90 11.32 -10.31
CA THR A 376 -24.41 12.25 -11.33
C THR A 376 -23.25 12.99 -12.00
N ASP A 377 -23.48 13.46 -13.22
CA ASP A 377 -22.58 14.33 -13.99
C ASP A 377 -22.92 15.81 -13.85
N ALA A 378 -23.98 16.15 -13.12
CA ALA A 378 -24.40 17.53 -12.85
C ALA A 378 -23.45 18.29 -11.91
N VAL A 379 -22.64 17.57 -11.12
CA VAL A 379 -21.61 18.13 -10.23
C VAL A 379 -20.32 17.32 -10.34
N GLY A 380 -19.19 17.96 -10.02
CA GLY A 380 -17.92 17.26 -9.99
C GLY A 380 -17.83 16.30 -8.81
N HIS A 381 -18.44 16.67 -7.67
CA HIS A 381 -18.25 15.97 -6.41
C HIS A 381 -19.57 15.82 -5.64
N PRO A 382 -19.75 14.74 -4.86
CA PRO A 382 -20.85 14.62 -3.90
C PRO A 382 -21.01 15.87 -3.03
N TYR A 383 -22.25 16.32 -2.87
CA TYR A 383 -22.66 17.44 -2.01
C TYR A 383 -22.09 18.82 -2.35
N GLU A 384 -21.45 18.98 -3.51
CA GLU A 384 -20.81 20.24 -3.91
C GLU A 384 -21.81 21.41 -3.94
N LYS A 385 -23.00 21.18 -4.51
CA LYS A 385 -24.05 22.20 -4.63
C LYS A 385 -24.54 22.67 -3.26
N GLU A 386 -24.75 21.73 -2.34
CA GLU A 386 -25.22 21.97 -0.98
C GLU A 386 -24.19 22.76 -0.17
N ILE A 387 -22.90 22.41 -0.30
CA ILE A 387 -21.80 23.13 0.36
C ILE A 387 -21.69 24.55 -0.17
N LEU A 388 -21.79 24.75 -1.49
CA LEU A 388 -21.75 26.09 -2.08
C LEU A 388 -22.93 26.95 -1.63
N ALA A 389 -24.14 26.39 -1.58
CA ALA A 389 -25.32 27.09 -1.05
C ALA A 389 -25.17 27.44 0.43
N TYR A 390 -24.59 26.55 1.23
CA TYR A 390 -24.25 26.84 2.63
C TYR A 390 -23.25 27.99 2.75
N ASN A 391 -22.18 27.98 1.96
CA ASN A 391 -21.17 29.03 1.97
C ASN A 391 -21.76 30.40 1.64
N GLU A 392 -22.64 30.47 0.63
CA GLU A 392 -23.35 31.70 0.26
C GLU A 392 -24.25 32.18 1.42
N ALA A 393 -25.10 31.31 1.94
CA ALA A 393 -26.08 31.65 2.97
C ALA A 393 -25.42 32.04 4.31
N LYS A 394 -24.30 31.41 4.67
CA LYS A 394 -23.61 31.60 5.95
C LYS A 394 -22.36 32.48 5.86
N LYS A 395 -22.01 32.96 4.67
CA LYS A 395 -20.71 33.63 4.39
C LYS A 395 -19.53 32.79 4.87
N ALA A 396 -19.62 31.47 4.70
CA ALA A 396 -18.59 30.51 5.09
C ALA A 396 -17.64 30.22 3.92
N SER A 397 -16.55 29.50 4.19
CA SER A 397 -15.55 29.12 3.19
C SER A 397 -15.19 27.64 3.27
N VAL A 398 -16.21 26.79 3.40
CA VAL A 398 -16.01 25.34 3.34
C VAL A 398 -15.61 24.95 1.91
N VAL A 399 -14.63 24.08 1.77
CA VAL A 399 -14.16 23.65 0.44
C VAL A 399 -15.27 22.83 -0.24
N GLY A 400 -15.70 23.26 -1.43
CA GLY A 400 -16.86 22.67 -2.14
C GLY A 400 -16.75 21.16 -2.43
N ASN A 401 -15.53 20.63 -2.52
CA ASN A 401 -15.27 19.20 -2.73
C ASN A 401 -14.76 18.45 -1.50
N ASP A 402 -14.91 19.02 -0.31
CA ASP A 402 -14.43 18.42 0.94
C ASP A 402 -15.08 17.06 1.23
N TRP A 403 -16.35 16.90 0.82
CA TRP A 403 -17.15 15.69 0.97
C TRP A 403 -17.14 14.76 -0.25
N GLY A 404 -16.16 14.90 -1.14
CA GLY A 404 -15.93 13.90 -2.18
C GLY A 404 -15.53 12.55 -1.57
N GLN A 405 -16.02 11.45 -2.14
CA GLN A 405 -15.91 10.09 -1.58
C GLN A 405 -14.66 9.38 -2.10
N ARG A 406 -13.75 9.01 -1.20
CA ARG A 406 -12.50 8.29 -1.50
C ARG A 406 -12.60 6.83 -1.15
N VAL A 407 -11.96 6.00 -1.98
CA VAL A 407 -11.35 4.75 -1.55
C VAL A 407 -9.92 5.10 -1.12
N ALA A 408 -9.74 5.30 0.19
CA ALA A 408 -8.51 5.81 0.78
C ALA A 408 -7.45 4.73 1.02
N GLY A 409 -7.84 3.45 1.00
CA GLY A 409 -6.93 2.31 1.14
C GLY A 409 -7.46 1.08 0.42
N LEU A 410 -6.54 0.36 -0.23
CA LEU A 410 -6.75 -0.96 -0.85
C LEU A 410 -5.62 -1.89 -0.42
N VAL A 411 -5.88 -2.66 0.65
CA VAL A 411 -4.83 -3.36 1.40
C VAL A 411 -5.13 -4.86 1.44
N PRO A 412 -4.41 -5.69 0.68
CA PRO A 412 -4.55 -7.14 0.76
C PRO A 412 -3.97 -7.66 2.07
N ILE A 413 -4.75 -8.45 2.81
CA ILE A 413 -4.35 -9.06 4.08
C ILE A 413 -5.10 -10.37 4.31
N GLY A 414 -4.37 -11.40 4.74
CA GLY A 414 -4.89 -12.76 4.84
C GLY A 414 -5.44 -13.21 3.49
N ASP A 415 -6.73 -13.51 3.44
CA ASP A 415 -7.45 -13.96 2.24
C ASP A 415 -8.28 -12.85 1.57
N ALA A 416 -8.24 -11.62 2.08
CA ALA A 416 -9.16 -10.55 1.69
C ALA A 416 -8.45 -9.25 1.28
N LEU A 417 -9.20 -8.39 0.62
CA LEU A 417 -8.83 -7.02 0.32
C LEU A 417 -9.58 -6.06 1.24
N MET A 418 -8.84 -5.32 2.06
CA MET A 418 -9.42 -4.31 2.94
C MET A 418 -9.56 -2.99 2.20
N VAL A 419 -10.78 -2.47 2.19
CA VAL A 419 -11.17 -1.23 1.49
C VAL A 419 -11.52 -0.19 2.55
N SER A 420 -10.71 0.87 2.65
CA SER A 420 -11.01 1.99 3.56
C SER A 420 -11.52 3.20 2.80
N THR A 421 -12.31 4.02 3.47
CA THR A 421 -12.99 5.17 2.87
C THR A 421 -12.66 6.46 3.59
N SER A 422 -12.75 7.58 2.87
CA SER A 422 -12.51 8.91 3.43
C SER A 422 -13.30 9.96 2.67
N ASN A 423 -13.61 11.09 3.31
CA ASN A 423 -13.84 12.33 2.58
C ASN A 423 -12.49 12.91 2.12
N LYS A 424 -12.44 14.07 1.47
CA LYS A 424 -11.18 14.58 0.90
C LYS A 424 -10.08 14.79 1.96
N GLY A 425 -10.40 15.53 3.03
CA GLY A 425 -9.42 15.92 4.06
C GLY A 425 -9.41 15.05 5.32
N GLY A 426 -10.38 14.16 5.49
CA GLY A 426 -10.74 13.61 6.80
C GLY A 426 -11.48 14.61 7.68
N SER A 427 -12.17 15.60 7.10
CA SER A 427 -12.78 16.74 7.79
C SER A 427 -14.00 16.33 8.64
N LYS A 428 -14.19 16.98 9.80
CA LYS A 428 -15.38 16.82 10.64
C LYS A 428 -16.63 17.32 9.92
N ARG A 429 -17.77 16.67 10.15
CA ARG A 429 -19.07 17.18 9.67
C ARG A 429 -19.40 18.49 10.38
N VAL A 430 -19.64 19.54 9.60
CA VAL A 430 -20.27 20.77 10.09
C VAL A 430 -21.66 20.41 10.59
N PRO A 431 -22.04 20.72 11.86
CA PRO A 431 -23.31 20.27 12.43
C PRO A 431 -24.55 20.58 11.58
N GLU A 432 -24.54 21.68 10.84
CA GLU A 432 -25.61 22.14 9.97
C GLU A 432 -25.69 21.40 8.62
N PHE A 433 -24.76 20.49 8.31
CA PHE A 433 -24.80 19.67 7.10
C PHE A 433 -25.81 18.52 7.25
N THR A 434 -27.09 18.88 7.30
CA THR A 434 -28.22 17.95 7.40
C THR A 434 -28.51 17.20 6.10
N PHE A 435 -27.89 17.61 4.98
CA PHE A 435 -27.96 16.92 3.69
C PHE A 435 -27.12 15.63 3.64
N ILE A 436 -26.30 15.35 4.66
CA ILE A 436 -25.61 14.07 4.85
C ILE A 436 -26.26 13.37 6.05
N ASP A 437 -27.11 12.38 5.78
CA ASP A 437 -27.72 11.56 6.83
C ASP A 437 -26.67 10.72 7.59
N GLN A 438 -27.06 10.16 8.73
CA GLN A 438 -26.13 9.45 9.61
C GLN A 438 -25.62 8.14 8.99
N ASP A 439 -26.44 7.45 8.20
CA ASP A 439 -26.03 6.19 7.55
C ASP A 439 -24.96 6.42 6.48
N THR A 440 -25.08 7.52 5.74
CA THR A 440 -24.08 7.98 4.77
C THR A 440 -22.85 8.53 5.47
N LEU A 441 -23.02 9.30 6.55
CA LEU A 441 -21.90 9.76 7.36
C LEU A 441 -21.08 8.57 7.89
N ASN A 442 -21.75 7.52 8.36
CA ASN A 442 -21.14 6.28 8.86
C ASN A 442 -20.44 5.46 7.76
N GLN A 443 -20.55 5.83 6.48
CA GLN A 443 -19.78 5.25 5.38
C GLN A 443 -18.44 5.95 5.19
N TYR A 444 -18.29 7.21 5.59
CA TYR A 444 -16.99 7.88 5.63
C TYR A 444 -16.11 7.34 6.76
N GLY A 445 -14.85 7.01 6.49
CA GLY A 445 -13.97 6.38 7.49
C GLY A 445 -14.27 4.91 7.79
N ARG A 446 -15.15 4.28 6.99
CA ARG A 446 -15.44 2.84 7.10
C ARG A 446 -14.30 2.02 6.50
N VAL A 447 -13.99 0.89 7.14
CA VAL A 447 -13.18 -0.19 6.56
C VAL A 447 -14.10 -1.36 6.25
N SER A 448 -13.97 -1.95 5.07
CA SER A 448 -14.75 -3.11 4.62
C SER A 448 -13.84 -4.19 4.09
N ARG A 449 -14.23 -5.45 4.30
CA ARG A 449 -13.57 -6.63 3.77
C ARG A 449 -14.21 -7.00 2.43
N LEU A 450 -13.41 -6.96 1.36
CA LEU A 450 -13.76 -7.50 0.06
C LEU A 450 -13.11 -8.87 -0.11
N THR A 451 -13.93 -9.91 -0.34
CA THR A 451 -13.43 -11.28 -0.48
C THR A 451 -13.69 -11.80 -1.89
N LEU A 452 -12.61 -12.26 -2.52
CA LEU A 452 -12.59 -13.10 -3.71
C LEU A 452 -11.84 -14.40 -3.34
N PRO A 453 -12.40 -15.59 -3.60
CA PRO A 453 -11.72 -16.84 -3.26
C PRO A 453 -10.40 -17.00 -4.02
N GLY A 454 -9.43 -17.70 -3.42
CA GLY A 454 -8.13 -17.99 -4.05
C GLY A 454 -7.05 -16.95 -3.78
N HIS A 455 -7.05 -16.29 -2.63
CA HIS A 455 -5.99 -15.36 -2.24
C HIS A 455 -5.43 -15.70 -0.85
N LEU A 456 -4.14 -15.43 -0.67
CA LEU A 456 -3.45 -15.56 0.61
C LEU A 456 -2.26 -14.60 0.66
N THR A 457 -2.10 -13.87 1.75
CA THR A 457 -0.89 -13.08 2.05
C THR A 457 -0.19 -13.62 3.28
N ALA A 458 1.14 -13.46 3.35
CA ALA A 458 1.89 -13.68 4.58
C ALA A 458 3.10 -12.74 4.65
N ALA A 459 3.45 -12.29 5.86
CA ALA A 459 4.72 -11.61 6.08
C ALA A 459 5.85 -12.65 6.21
N ILE A 460 6.91 -12.51 5.41
CA ILE A 460 8.10 -13.36 5.58
C ILE A 460 8.96 -12.87 6.74
N ARG A 461 9.80 -13.74 7.28
CA ARG A 461 10.87 -13.37 8.21
C ARG A 461 12.17 -13.14 7.45
N TRP A 462 12.77 -11.96 7.61
CA TRP A 462 14.12 -11.72 7.12
C TRP A 462 15.16 -12.48 7.96
N THR A 463 16.10 -13.15 7.29
CA THR A 463 17.19 -13.91 7.94
C THR A 463 18.58 -13.41 7.56
N GLY A 464 18.68 -12.48 6.59
CA GLY A 464 19.95 -12.06 5.99
C GLY A 464 20.67 -13.16 5.19
N LYS A 465 20.00 -14.30 4.94
CA LYS A 465 20.51 -15.46 4.20
C LYS A 465 19.44 -15.91 3.20
N PRO A 466 19.79 -16.73 2.20
CA PRO A 466 18.79 -17.36 1.36
C PRO A 466 17.77 -18.15 2.20
N ILE A 467 16.48 -18.01 1.86
CA ILE A 467 15.37 -18.73 2.51
C ILE A 467 14.66 -19.62 1.50
N GLU A 468 14.08 -20.72 1.95
CA GLU A 468 13.18 -21.52 1.11
C GLU A 468 11.74 -21.03 1.30
N LEU A 469 11.08 -20.67 0.20
CA LEU A 469 9.64 -20.43 0.16
C LEU A 469 8.95 -21.54 -0.62
N LYS A 470 7.91 -22.14 -0.02
CA LYS A 470 7.09 -23.18 -0.65
C LYS A 470 5.63 -22.73 -0.70
N PHE A 471 5.03 -22.92 -1.87
CA PHE A 471 3.66 -22.57 -2.19
C PHE A 471 2.93 -23.85 -2.61
N GLU A 472 1.92 -24.24 -1.84
CA GLU A 472 1.22 -25.52 -2.02
C GLU A 472 -0.27 -25.27 -2.24
N ILE A 473 -0.83 -25.95 -3.23
CA ILE A 473 -2.25 -25.94 -3.56
C ILE A 473 -2.77 -27.36 -3.38
N PHE A 474 -3.77 -27.51 -2.52
CA PHE A 474 -4.53 -28.73 -2.30
C PHE A 474 -5.92 -28.57 -2.93
N THR A 475 -6.74 -29.61 -2.87
CA THR A 475 -8.13 -29.57 -3.36
C THR A 475 -9.02 -28.59 -2.58
N ASP A 476 -8.70 -28.32 -1.31
CA ASP A 476 -9.54 -27.62 -0.35
C ASP A 476 -8.84 -26.45 0.37
N ARG A 477 -7.53 -26.27 0.14
CA ARG A 477 -6.73 -25.22 0.78
C ARG A 477 -5.50 -24.81 -0.04
N MET A 478 -4.93 -23.67 0.32
CA MET A 478 -3.62 -23.22 -0.13
C MET A 478 -2.73 -22.86 1.07
N ARG A 479 -1.42 -23.08 0.95
CA ARG A 479 -0.46 -22.90 2.04
C ARG A 479 0.82 -22.23 1.56
N ILE A 480 1.37 -21.36 2.42
CA ILE A 480 2.70 -20.76 2.27
C ILE A 480 3.57 -21.25 3.44
N THR A 481 4.75 -21.76 3.15
CA THR A 481 5.77 -22.06 4.17
C THR A 481 7.09 -21.36 3.86
N GLN A 482 7.82 -21.03 4.92
CA GLN A 482 9.19 -20.53 4.88
C GLN A 482 10.07 -21.46 5.70
N ASP A 483 11.14 -22.00 5.11
CA ASP A 483 12.12 -22.86 5.78
C ASP A 483 11.44 -24.01 6.57
N GLY A 484 10.41 -24.61 5.96
CA GLY A 484 9.59 -25.68 6.56
C GLY A 484 8.53 -25.23 7.57
N LYS A 485 8.51 -23.96 8.00
CA LYS A 485 7.51 -23.41 8.91
C LYS A 485 6.33 -22.81 8.14
N GLN A 486 5.10 -23.19 8.49
CA GLN A 486 3.91 -22.57 7.94
C GLN A 486 3.83 -21.09 8.30
N LEU A 487 3.67 -20.24 7.28
CA LEU A 487 3.42 -18.81 7.43
C LEU A 487 1.92 -18.51 7.39
N ALA A 488 1.21 -19.09 6.43
CA ALA A 488 -0.23 -18.90 6.26
C ALA A 488 -0.89 -20.10 5.58
N CYS A 489 -2.18 -20.28 5.84
CA CYS A 489 -3.03 -21.28 5.21
C CYS A 489 -4.45 -20.71 5.12
N SER A 490 -5.12 -20.93 4.00
CA SER A 490 -6.53 -20.57 3.81
C SER A 490 -7.25 -21.66 3.01
N SER A 491 -8.56 -21.80 3.22
CA SER A 491 -9.39 -22.67 2.41
C SER A 491 -9.51 -22.14 0.98
N ILE A 492 -9.66 -23.05 0.03
CA ILE A 492 -9.94 -22.72 -1.38
C ILE A 492 -11.12 -23.53 -1.87
N GLU A 493 -11.95 -22.93 -2.73
CA GLU A 493 -13.03 -23.64 -3.38
C GLU A 493 -12.47 -24.69 -4.36
N PRO A 494 -12.98 -25.94 -4.38
CA PRO A 494 -12.48 -26.97 -5.28
C PRO A 494 -12.49 -26.58 -6.76
N SER A 495 -13.47 -25.76 -7.18
CA SER A 495 -13.59 -25.21 -8.54
C SER A 495 -12.35 -24.41 -8.99
N LEU A 496 -11.63 -23.78 -8.06
CA LEU A 496 -10.42 -23.02 -8.39
C LEU A 496 -9.23 -23.92 -8.73
N THR A 497 -9.29 -25.20 -8.36
CA THR A 497 -8.20 -26.16 -8.55
C THR A 497 -8.22 -26.88 -9.89
N GLU A 498 -9.27 -26.65 -10.68
CA GLU A 498 -9.45 -27.24 -12.00
C GLU A 498 -8.35 -26.80 -12.98
N GLY A 499 -7.72 -27.79 -13.63
CA GLY A 499 -6.69 -27.56 -14.66
C GLY A 499 -5.33 -27.07 -14.14
N LEU A 500 -5.16 -26.92 -12.81
CA LEU A 500 -3.88 -26.44 -12.27
C LEU A 500 -2.71 -27.40 -12.52
N LYS A 501 -3.01 -28.69 -12.69
CA LYS A 501 -2.02 -29.76 -12.97
C LYS A 501 -1.29 -29.62 -14.32
N ASP A 502 -1.76 -28.78 -15.22
CA ASP A 502 -1.14 -28.60 -16.53
C ASP A 502 -0.54 -27.20 -16.72
N ALA A 503 -0.77 -26.29 -15.76
CA ALA A 503 -0.25 -24.94 -15.82
C ALA A 503 1.29 -24.90 -15.84
N LYS A 504 1.84 -24.13 -16.77
CA LYS A 504 3.27 -23.89 -16.98
C LYS A 504 3.74 -22.72 -16.12
N VAL A 505 4.73 -22.97 -15.28
CA VAL A 505 5.32 -21.97 -14.40
C VAL A 505 6.42 -21.18 -15.11
N THR A 506 6.37 -19.86 -14.96
CA THR A 506 7.39 -18.89 -15.35
C THR A 506 7.91 -18.20 -14.10
N TRP A 507 9.22 -18.30 -13.85
CA TRP A 507 9.87 -17.75 -12.67
C TRP A 507 10.39 -16.33 -12.92
N GLY A 508 10.37 -15.49 -11.88
CA GLY A 508 10.99 -14.17 -11.86
C GLY A 508 10.31 -13.08 -12.69
N ARG A 509 9.15 -13.37 -13.30
CA ARG A 509 8.40 -12.43 -14.14
C ARG A 509 6.91 -12.57 -13.88
N GLY A 510 6.21 -11.46 -13.72
CA GLY A 510 4.77 -11.44 -13.61
C GLY A 510 4.22 -10.12 -13.08
N VAL A 511 3.00 -10.15 -12.56
CA VAL A 511 2.20 -8.99 -12.20
C VAL A 511 2.82 -8.09 -11.13
N PHE A 512 3.60 -8.63 -10.19
CA PHE A 512 4.29 -7.86 -9.15
C PHE A 512 5.56 -7.14 -9.65
N GLY A 513 5.89 -7.31 -10.92
CA GLY A 513 7.10 -6.83 -11.56
C GLY A 513 8.24 -7.85 -11.57
N PRO A 514 9.35 -7.57 -12.29
CA PRO A 514 10.47 -8.49 -12.36
C PRO A 514 11.05 -8.79 -10.98
N ALA A 515 11.49 -10.04 -10.77
CA ALA A 515 12.25 -10.38 -9.58
C ALA A 515 13.55 -9.56 -9.54
N THR A 516 13.81 -8.92 -8.40
CA THR A 516 15.11 -8.32 -8.09
C THR A 516 15.97 -9.23 -7.20
N THR A 517 15.47 -10.43 -6.91
CA THR A 517 16.10 -11.43 -6.05
C THR A 517 16.74 -12.52 -6.91
N THR A 518 17.69 -13.26 -6.32
CA THR A 518 18.22 -14.48 -6.96
C THR A 518 17.34 -15.67 -6.60
N LEU A 519 16.91 -16.43 -7.61
CA LEU A 519 16.00 -17.57 -7.44
C LEU A 519 16.72 -18.88 -7.83
N LYS A 520 16.68 -19.88 -6.94
CA LYS A 520 16.98 -21.28 -7.27
C LYS A 520 15.70 -22.08 -7.11
N THR A 521 15.19 -22.62 -8.21
CA THR A 521 13.79 -23.07 -8.30
C THR A 521 13.71 -24.59 -8.42
N THR A 522 12.75 -25.19 -7.73
CA THR A 522 12.39 -26.58 -7.92
C THR A 522 10.91 -26.66 -8.24
N LEU A 523 10.57 -27.39 -9.31
CA LEU A 523 9.19 -27.71 -9.64
C LEU A 523 8.98 -29.21 -9.48
N THR A 524 8.23 -29.62 -8.46
CA THR A 524 7.78 -31.00 -8.33
C THR A 524 6.45 -31.17 -9.06
N ARG A 525 6.45 -32.03 -10.09
CA ARG A 525 5.20 -32.58 -10.64
C ARG A 525 4.68 -33.66 -9.69
N PRO A 526 3.36 -33.79 -9.48
CA PRO A 526 2.83 -34.94 -8.74
C PRO A 526 3.35 -36.24 -9.36
N VAL A 527 3.78 -37.18 -8.53
CA VAL A 527 4.07 -38.55 -8.97
C VAL A 527 2.76 -39.11 -9.52
N PRO A 528 2.74 -39.72 -10.73
CA PRO A 528 1.53 -40.38 -11.21
C PRO A 528 1.11 -41.41 -10.16
N SER A 529 -0.10 -41.28 -9.61
CA SER A 529 -0.71 -42.36 -8.85
C SER A 529 -0.73 -43.58 -9.77
N GLY A 530 0.09 -44.58 -9.46
CA GLY A 530 0.13 -45.83 -10.21
C GLY A 530 -1.29 -46.40 -10.32
N GLY A 531 -1.72 -46.65 -11.55
CA GLY A 531 -2.96 -47.37 -11.84
C GLY A 531 -2.83 -48.86 -11.56
#